data_AF-X8CJC3-F1
#
_entry.id   AF-X8CJC3-F1
#
_cell.length_a   1.000
_cell.length_b   1.000
_cell.length_c   1.000
_cell.angle_alpha   90.00
_cell.angle_beta   90.00
_cell.angle_gamma   90.00
#
_symmetry.space_group_name_H-M   'P 1'
#
loop_
_entity.id
_entity.type
_entity.pdbx_description
1 polymer ?
#
loop_
_entity_poly.entity_id
_entity_poly.type
_entity_poly.pdbx_seq_one_letter_code
_entity_poly.pdbx_strand_id
1 'polypeptide(L)'
;MAQVARQLISSGYIGFFLCPGVPELSFRSQIGVKVIEALERIGRSSTRSQRHDTRRSVTDYVNGLNLYRQNMPAPMLAPGPQLPETSVAVQTVVPRRDVFVTPALQRFTGAIPQGARVIAIEGGHWVVTSRPDVVARLTAEWVDRTVAGAPPAVESRGERGEVRGKLALVTGAGAGIGRATAVELARRGARKIVLADRDRAAADETADAVRAACAEAAVYQVDVSDEAAMNDLATQVRNEHGVVDILVNNAGIGMAGRFLETSSANWESIMGVNVGGVISGSRAFGAQMVERGEGGTIINVASAAAFLPSKSMVAYSTTKAAVLALSESLRADFADEGISVTAVCPGFVNTNIAKSTIYAGMSAEQQERARGKADAAYRRRNFTPEATAKAIVKAVKTGPAVLPIAAESRIGYAMRRISPGAVRLFARLDIRQT
;
A
#
# COMPACT_ATOMS: atom_id res chain seq x y z
N MET A 1 -24.10 6.29 -11.42
CA MET A 1 -24.33 7.76 -11.42
C MET A 1 -23.05 8.57 -11.21
N ALA A 2 -22.37 8.49 -10.07
CA ALA A 2 -21.16 9.31 -9.81
C ALA A 2 -20.01 9.10 -10.84
N GLN A 3 -19.75 7.85 -11.23
CA GLN A 3 -18.73 7.53 -12.25
C GLN A 3 -19.08 8.09 -13.64
N VAL A 4 -20.37 8.06 -14.02
CA VAL A 4 -20.86 8.62 -15.28
C VAL A 4 -20.71 10.14 -15.30
N ALA A 5 -21.11 10.81 -14.22
CA ALA A 5 -20.93 12.26 -14.08
C ALA A 5 -19.45 12.66 -14.17
N ARG A 6 -18.56 11.90 -13.50
CA ARG A 6 -17.11 12.11 -13.58
C ARG A 6 -16.59 11.94 -15.01
N GLN A 7 -17.05 10.93 -15.75
CA GLN A 7 -16.67 10.74 -17.15
C GLN A 7 -17.20 11.87 -18.03
N LEU A 8 -18.44 12.34 -17.85
CA LEU A 8 -18.99 13.46 -18.63
C LEU A 8 -18.15 14.73 -18.47
N ILE A 9 -17.74 15.06 -17.24
CA ILE A 9 -16.83 16.18 -16.97
C ILE A 9 -15.47 15.93 -17.65
N SER A 10 -14.94 14.71 -17.50
CA SER A 10 -13.66 14.29 -18.10
C SER A 10 -13.68 14.33 -19.63
N SER A 11 -14.85 14.17 -20.25
CA SER A 11 -15.08 14.23 -21.70
C SER A 11 -15.35 15.64 -22.24
N GLY A 12 -15.43 16.67 -21.39
CA GLY A 12 -15.74 18.05 -21.81
C GLY A 12 -14.76 18.62 -22.83
N TYR A 13 -13.51 18.14 -22.86
CA TYR A 13 -12.51 18.52 -23.84
C TYR A 13 -12.90 18.14 -25.29
N ILE A 14 -13.76 17.13 -25.48
CA ILE A 14 -14.26 16.75 -26.80
C ILE A 14 -15.06 17.91 -27.40
N GLY A 15 -15.90 18.57 -26.61
CA GLY A 15 -16.64 19.76 -27.06
C GLY A 15 -15.69 20.87 -27.53
N PHE A 16 -14.62 21.12 -26.77
CA PHE A 16 -13.57 22.07 -27.16
C PHE A 16 -12.87 21.68 -28.48
N PHE A 17 -12.58 20.40 -28.70
CA PHE A 17 -11.96 19.92 -29.95
C PHE A 17 -12.90 19.96 -31.17
N LEU A 18 -14.21 19.90 -30.95
CA LEU A 18 -15.22 20.01 -32.01
C LEU A 18 -15.51 21.46 -32.42
N CYS A 19 -15.18 22.45 -31.57
CA CYS A 19 -15.32 23.86 -31.93
C CYS A 19 -14.38 24.22 -33.11
N PRO A 20 -14.88 24.79 -34.22
CA PRO A 20 -14.01 25.23 -35.30
C PRO A 20 -13.15 26.43 -34.89
N GLY A 21 -11.86 26.42 -35.22
CA GLY A 21 -10.94 27.56 -35.09
C GLY A 21 -10.37 27.79 -33.69
N VAL A 22 -11.14 27.52 -32.64
CA VAL A 22 -10.72 27.70 -31.23
C VAL A 22 -9.56 26.76 -30.82
N PRO A 23 -9.64 25.43 -31.00
CA PRO A 23 -8.54 24.52 -30.66
C PRO A 23 -7.31 24.71 -31.57
N GLU A 24 -7.49 25.05 -32.85
CA GLU A 24 -6.38 25.37 -33.75
C GLU A 24 -5.61 26.60 -33.27
N LEU A 25 -6.31 27.66 -32.86
CA LEU A 25 -5.70 28.86 -32.29
C LEU A 25 -4.95 28.54 -30.99
N SER A 26 -5.54 27.69 -30.14
CA SER A 26 -4.90 27.25 -28.89
C SER A 26 -3.58 26.50 -29.11
N PHE A 27 -3.53 25.59 -30.08
CA PHE A 27 -2.29 24.87 -30.40
C PHE A 27 -1.27 25.74 -31.14
N ARG A 28 -1.71 26.56 -32.11
CA ARG A 28 -0.83 27.49 -32.83
C ARG A 28 -0.22 28.56 -31.91
N SER A 29 -0.92 28.95 -30.85
CA SER A 29 -0.41 29.87 -29.82
C SER A 29 0.42 29.20 -28.72
N GLN A 30 0.72 27.89 -28.81
CA GLN A 30 1.44 27.09 -27.82
C GLN A 30 0.75 26.90 -26.47
N ILE A 31 -0.38 27.57 -26.21
CA ILE A 31 -1.11 27.42 -24.95
C ILE A 31 -1.61 25.98 -24.80
N GLY A 32 -2.24 25.44 -25.83
CA GLY A 32 -2.72 24.04 -25.85
C GLY A 32 -1.57 23.04 -25.67
N VAL A 33 -0.40 23.32 -26.25
CA VAL A 33 0.80 22.47 -26.10
C VAL A 33 1.23 22.40 -24.64
N LYS A 34 1.36 23.55 -23.95
CA LYS A 34 1.72 23.59 -22.53
C LYS A 34 0.69 22.91 -21.62
N VAL A 35 -0.60 23.01 -21.95
CA VAL A 35 -1.65 22.29 -21.21
C VAL A 35 -1.47 20.78 -21.35
N ILE A 36 -1.23 20.29 -22.57
CA ILE A 36 -0.96 18.86 -22.80
C ILE A 36 0.32 18.42 -22.08
N GLU A 37 1.41 19.18 -22.17
CA GLU A 37 2.66 18.89 -21.45
C GLU A 37 2.45 18.82 -19.93
N ALA A 38 1.60 19.68 -19.38
CA ALA A 38 1.24 19.65 -17.96
C ALA A 38 0.42 18.39 -17.62
N LEU A 39 -0.54 18.01 -18.46
CA LEU A 39 -1.33 16.79 -18.29
C LEU A 39 -0.49 15.52 -18.47
N GLU A 40 0.53 15.54 -19.33
CA GLU A 40 1.49 14.45 -19.49
C GLU A 40 2.33 14.19 -18.24
N ARG A 41 2.40 15.15 -17.31
CA ARG A 41 3.04 14.92 -16.00
C ARG A 41 2.18 14.09 -15.07
N ILE A 42 0.87 14.03 -15.30
CA ILE A 42 -0.04 13.26 -14.46
C ILE A 42 0.24 11.76 -14.62
N GLY A 43 0.67 11.13 -13.53
CA GLY A 43 0.96 9.69 -13.50
C GLY A 43 2.29 9.28 -14.10
N ARG A 44 3.21 10.23 -14.32
CA ARG A 44 4.62 9.91 -14.53
C ARG A 44 5.24 9.41 -13.23
N SER A 45 6.02 8.33 -13.34
CA SER A 45 6.96 7.90 -12.30
C SER A 45 8.12 8.89 -12.22
N SER A 46 8.41 9.38 -11.01
CA SER A 46 9.54 10.27 -10.72
C SER A 46 10.89 9.55 -10.79
N THR A 47 10.92 8.21 -10.72
CA THR A 47 12.14 7.41 -10.56
C THR A 47 12.57 6.66 -11.82
N ARG A 48 11.66 6.34 -12.75
CA ARG A 48 11.97 5.44 -13.89
C ARG A 48 11.51 5.92 -15.26
N SER A 49 10.74 7.00 -15.37
CA SER A 49 10.32 7.47 -16.71
C SER A 49 11.50 8.09 -17.45
N GLN A 50 12.12 7.32 -18.35
CA GLN A 50 13.02 7.89 -19.35
C GLN A 50 12.22 8.93 -20.14
N ARG A 51 12.80 10.12 -20.29
CA ARG A 51 12.22 11.21 -21.09
C ARG A 51 12.29 10.80 -22.56
N HIS A 52 11.31 10.05 -23.04
CA HIS A 52 11.03 10.01 -24.47
C HIS A 52 10.24 11.27 -24.80
N ASP A 53 10.99 12.28 -25.25
CA ASP A 53 10.46 13.50 -25.82
C ASP A 53 9.78 13.10 -27.14
N THR A 54 8.50 12.73 -27.06
CA THR A 54 7.70 12.58 -28.28
C THR A 54 7.55 13.98 -28.86
N ARG A 55 8.46 14.37 -29.76
CA ARG A 55 8.43 15.66 -30.45
C ARG A 55 7.20 15.70 -31.37
N ARG A 56 6.04 16.02 -30.80
CA ARG A 56 4.83 16.35 -31.56
C ARG A 56 4.97 17.78 -32.05
N SER A 57 4.88 17.97 -33.36
CA SER A 57 4.79 19.30 -33.93
C SER A 57 3.41 19.92 -33.65
N VAL A 58 3.29 21.24 -33.74
CA VAL A 58 1.98 21.93 -33.71
C VAL A 58 1.05 21.37 -34.79
N THR A 59 1.60 21.03 -35.95
CA THR A 59 0.86 20.44 -37.06
C THR A 59 0.25 19.09 -36.66
N ASP A 60 0.95 18.26 -35.89
CA ASP A 60 0.42 16.99 -35.41
C ASP A 60 -0.78 17.20 -34.47
N TYR A 61 -0.72 18.18 -33.57
CA TYR A 61 -1.85 18.54 -32.71
C TYR A 61 -3.06 19.00 -33.51
N VAL A 62 -2.85 19.87 -34.50
CA VAL A 62 -3.93 20.39 -35.36
C VAL A 62 -4.54 19.28 -36.22
N ASN A 63 -3.71 18.43 -36.82
CA ASN A 63 -4.18 17.30 -37.62
C ASN A 63 -4.95 16.28 -36.77
N GLY A 64 -4.51 16.05 -35.53
CA GLY A 64 -5.18 15.17 -34.57
C GLY A 64 -6.62 15.58 -34.24
N LEU A 65 -6.96 16.88 -34.33
CA LEU A 65 -8.34 17.36 -34.15
C LEU A 65 -9.31 16.75 -35.16
N ASN A 66 -8.84 16.43 -36.36
CA ASN A 66 -9.69 15.81 -37.39
C ASN A 66 -10.16 14.41 -36.97
N LEU A 67 -9.39 13.68 -36.16
CA LEU A 67 -9.84 12.38 -35.62
C LEU A 67 -11.08 12.55 -34.74
N TYR A 68 -11.13 13.59 -33.89
CA TYR A 68 -12.30 13.86 -33.06
C TYR A 68 -13.52 14.26 -33.89
N ARG A 69 -13.32 15.11 -34.90
CA ARG A 69 -14.39 15.59 -35.78
C ARG A 69 -15.02 14.47 -36.60
N GLN A 70 -14.22 13.49 -37.03
CA GLN A 70 -14.70 12.34 -37.78
C GLN A 70 -15.36 11.28 -36.89
N ASN A 71 -14.85 11.05 -35.66
CA ASN A 71 -15.27 9.91 -34.85
C ASN A 71 -16.28 10.22 -33.73
N MET A 72 -16.38 11.46 -33.24
CA MET A 72 -17.19 11.77 -32.04
C MET A 72 -18.65 12.18 -32.30
N PRO A 73 -18.99 12.98 -33.33
CA PRO A 73 -20.37 13.46 -33.52
C PRO A 73 -21.38 12.33 -33.77
N ALA A 74 -21.03 11.35 -34.62
CA ALA A 74 -21.96 10.29 -35.01
C ALA A 74 -22.36 9.38 -33.83
N PRO A 75 -21.44 8.80 -33.03
CA PRO A 75 -21.81 7.97 -31.88
C PRO A 75 -22.58 8.71 -30.77
N MET A 76 -22.43 10.04 -30.67
CA MET A 76 -23.15 10.86 -29.68
C MET A 76 -24.59 11.17 -30.11
N LEU A 77 -24.83 11.37 -31.40
CA LEU A 77 -26.14 11.76 -31.94
C LEU A 77 -27.00 10.55 -32.31
N ALA A 78 -26.37 9.48 -32.81
CA ALA A 78 -27.02 8.23 -33.18
C ALA A 78 -26.15 7.08 -32.67
N PRO A 79 -26.24 6.74 -31.37
CA PRO A 79 -25.52 5.59 -30.84
C PRO A 79 -25.90 4.35 -31.66
N GLY A 80 -24.89 3.70 -32.22
CA GLY A 80 -25.09 2.50 -33.05
C GLY A 80 -25.76 1.37 -32.24
N PRO A 81 -26.23 0.32 -32.92
CA PRO A 81 -26.74 -0.88 -32.25
C PRO A 81 -25.66 -1.53 -31.38
N GLN A 82 -26.04 -2.59 -30.68
CA GLN A 82 -25.20 -3.37 -29.77
C GLN A 82 -23.78 -3.57 -30.32
N LEU A 83 -22.78 -3.28 -29.47
CA LEU A 83 -21.37 -3.41 -29.82
C LEU A 83 -21.05 -4.84 -30.28
N PRO A 84 -20.18 -5.03 -31.28
CA PRO A 84 -19.80 -6.37 -31.72
C PRO A 84 -19.12 -7.14 -30.59
N GLU A 85 -19.50 -8.40 -30.44
CA GLU A 85 -18.87 -9.33 -29.50
C GLU A 85 -17.69 -10.05 -30.17
N THR A 86 -16.70 -10.45 -29.38
CA THR A 86 -15.52 -11.20 -29.86
C THR A 86 -15.28 -12.43 -29.00
N SER A 87 -14.87 -13.53 -29.63
CA SER A 87 -14.38 -14.73 -28.93
C SER A 87 -12.87 -14.70 -28.70
N VAL A 88 -12.17 -13.70 -29.25
CA VAL A 88 -10.72 -13.53 -29.06
C VAL A 88 -10.45 -13.13 -27.62
N ALA A 89 -9.40 -13.71 -27.03
CA ALA A 89 -8.97 -13.38 -25.68
C ALA A 89 -8.49 -11.91 -25.61
N VAL A 90 -9.19 -11.07 -24.84
CA VAL A 90 -8.88 -9.65 -24.67
C VAL A 90 -8.25 -9.37 -23.30
N GLN A 91 -7.18 -8.57 -23.29
CA GLN A 91 -6.67 -7.91 -22.09
C GLN A 91 -6.88 -6.39 -22.20
N THR A 92 -7.44 -5.79 -21.16
CA THR A 92 -7.57 -4.34 -21.03
C THR A 92 -6.63 -3.84 -19.93
N VAL A 93 -5.67 -3.00 -20.32
CA VAL A 93 -4.74 -2.33 -19.42
C VAL A 93 -5.30 -0.95 -19.06
N VAL A 94 -5.57 -0.73 -17.77
CA VAL A 94 -6.31 0.43 -17.26
C VAL A 94 -5.40 1.36 -16.44
N PRO A 95 -4.92 2.48 -17.00
CA PRO A 95 -4.14 3.46 -16.26
C PRO A 95 -5.01 4.17 -15.21
N ARG A 96 -4.62 4.07 -13.94
CA ARG A 96 -5.42 4.57 -12.81
C ARG A 96 -5.60 6.09 -12.77
N ARG A 97 -4.70 6.85 -13.39
CA ARG A 97 -4.73 8.32 -13.41
C ARG A 97 -5.10 8.87 -14.79
N ASP A 98 -5.69 8.07 -15.67
CA ASP A 98 -6.21 8.58 -16.93
C ASP A 98 -7.40 9.54 -16.66
N VAL A 99 -7.21 10.80 -17.06
CA VAL A 99 -8.18 11.89 -16.91
C VAL A 99 -9.07 12.07 -18.13
N PHE A 100 -8.77 11.41 -19.25
CA PHE A 100 -9.55 11.51 -20.49
C PHE A 100 -10.50 10.30 -20.63
N VAL A 101 -9.97 9.09 -20.46
CA VAL A 101 -10.75 7.84 -20.48
C VAL A 101 -10.69 7.27 -19.08
N THR A 102 -11.68 7.57 -18.23
CA THR A 102 -11.59 7.20 -16.82
C THR A 102 -11.54 5.68 -16.65
N PRO A 103 -10.94 5.17 -15.56
CA PRO A 103 -10.90 3.73 -15.27
C PRO A 103 -12.28 3.06 -15.28
N ALA A 104 -13.35 3.79 -14.94
CA ALA A 104 -14.70 3.27 -15.05
C ALA A 104 -15.09 3.02 -16.51
N LEU A 105 -14.86 3.99 -17.40
CA LEU A 105 -15.18 3.85 -18.82
C LEU A 105 -14.35 2.73 -19.48
N GLN A 106 -13.06 2.62 -19.16
CA GLN A 106 -12.19 1.59 -19.73
C GLN A 106 -12.60 0.17 -19.35
N ARG A 107 -13.26 -0.02 -18.20
CA ARG A 107 -13.78 -1.31 -17.76
C ARG A 107 -15.16 -1.65 -18.33
N PHE A 108 -15.87 -0.64 -18.82
CA PHE A 108 -17.27 -0.74 -19.25
C PHE A 108 -17.43 -0.65 -20.77
N THR A 109 -16.38 -0.91 -21.55
CA THR A 109 -16.57 -1.09 -22.99
C THR A 109 -17.37 -2.39 -23.18
N GLY A 110 -18.64 -2.28 -23.57
CA GLY A 110 -19.55 -3.42 -23.77
C GLY A 110 -19.11 -4.44 -24.83
N ALA A 111 -17.90 -4.28 -25.37
CA ALA A 111 -17.20 -5.20 -26.26
C ALA A 111 -16.16 -6.09 -25.52
N ILE A 112 -16.01 -5.96 -24.19
CA ILE A 112 -15.11 -6.84 -23.41
C ILE A 112 -15.82 -8.19 -23.19
N PRO A 113 -15.29 -9.29 -23.75
CA PRO A 113 -15.92 -10.60 -23.61
C PRO A 113 -15.91 -11.09 -22.15
N GLN A 114 -16.90 -11.93 -21.83
CA GLN A 114 -16.99 -12.62 -20.55
C GLN A 114 -15.77 -13.56 -20.39
N GLY A 115 -14.78 -13.14 -19.59
CA GLY A 115 -13.50 -13.84 -19.43
C GLY A 115 -12.25 -13.02 -19.80
N ALA A 116 -12.41 -11.77 -20.23
CA ALA A 116 -11.30 -10.86 -20.49
C ALA A 116 -10.51 -10.50 -19.21
N ARG A 117 -9.21 -10.26 -19.37
CA ARG A 117 -8.30 -9.86 -18.28
C ARG A 117 -8.25 -8.34 -18.18
N VAL A 118 -8.73 -7.77 -17.07
CA VAL A 118 -8.71 -6.33 -16.84
C VAL A 118 -7.70 -6.01 -15.75
N ILE A 119 -6.63 -5.29 -16.10
CA ILE A 119 -5.52 -5.00 -15.19
C ILE A 119 -5.41 -3.51 -14.99
N ALA A 120 -5.52 -3.05 -13.75
CA ALA A 120 -5.23 -1.67 -13.43
C ALA A 120 -3.72 -1.48 -13.23
N ILE A 121 -3.12 -0.58 -14.01
CA ILE A 121 -1.71 -0.19 -13.86
C ILE A 121 -1.60 1.25 -13.38
N GLU A 122 -0.46 1.57 -12.77
CA GLU A 122 -0.21 2.95 -12.40
C GLU A 122 0.25 3.73 -13.64
N GLY A 123 -0.26 4.95 -13.82
CA GLY A 123 0.03 5.75 -15.00
C GLY A 123 -1.12 6.68 -15.37
N GLY A 124 -0.80 7.72 -16.15
CA GLY A 124 -1.77 8.59 -16.78
C GLY A 124 -2.16 8.08 -18.18
N HIS A 125 -2.76 8.97 -18.97
CA HIS A 125 -3.22 8.67 -20.33
C HIS A 125 -2.13 8.14 -21.26
N TRP A 126 -0.90 8.66 -21.10
CA TRP A 126 0.25 8.28 -21.91
C TRP A 126 1.06 7.12 -21.33
N VAL A 127 0.43 6.21 -20.56
CA VAL A 127 1.15 5.11 -19.90
C VAL A 127 1.92 4.22 -20.88
N VAL A 128 1.45 4.10 -22.12
CA VAL A 128 2.10 3.31 -23.19
C VAL A 128 3.50 3.85 -23.50
N THR A 129 3.70 5.17 -23.47
CA THR A 129 5.01 5.78 -23.71
C THR A 129 5.78 6.04 -22.43
N SER A 130 5.10 6.24 -21.29
CA SER A 130 5.77 6.51 -20.02
C SER A 130 6.20 5.25 -19.26
N ARG A 131 5.57 4.10 -19.52
CA ARG A 131 5.89 2.77 -18.99
C ARG A 131 5.78 1.67 -20.07
N PRO A 132 6.57 1.76 -21.15
CA PRO A 132 6.53 0.76 -22.22
C PRO A 132 6.94 -0.63 -21.71
N ASP A 133 7.80 -0.70 -20.70
CA ASP A 133 8.23 -1.93 -20.01
C ASP A 133 7.06 -2.68 -19.37
N VAL A 134 6.19 -1.97 -18.64
CA VAL A 134 5.01 -2.57 -18.00
C VAL A 134 4.02 -3.06 -19.04
N VAL A 135 3.78 -2.27 -20.10
CA VAL A 135 2.88 -2.66 -21.20
C VAL A 135 3.42 -3.88 -21.95
N ALA A 136 4.71 -3.89 -22.28
CA ALA A 136 5.34 -5.02 -22.97
C ALA A 136 5.27 -6.30 -22.13
N ARG A 137 5.60 -6.23 -20.83
CA ARG A 137 5.51 -7.37 -19.91
C ARG A 137 4.08 -7.92 -19.83
N LEU A 138 3.09 -7.07 -19.58
CA LEU A 138 1.69 -7.51 -19.46
C LEU A 138 1.15 -8.11 -20.76
N THR A 139 1.63 -7.60 -21.90
CA THR A 139 1.34 -8.15 -23.23
C THR A 139 1.94 -9.54 -23.39
N ALA A 140 3.24 -9.70 -23.09
CA ALA A 140 3.92 -11.00 -23.17
C ALA A 140 3.25 -12.05 -22.25
N GLU A 141 2.99 -11.68 -20.98
CA GLU A 141 2.25 -12.54 -20.03
C GLU A 141 0.87 -12.94 -20.55
N TRP A 142 0.19 -12.05 -21.28
CA TRP A 142 -1.11 -12.36 -21.85
C TRP A 142 -0.99 -13.37 -22.97
N VAL A 143 -0.06 -13.14 -23.90
CA VAL A 143 0.22 -14.04 -25.02
C VAL A 143 0.57 -15.44 -24.50
N ASP A 144 1.50 -15.55 -23.55
CA ASP A 144 1.94 -16.84 -22.99
C ASP A 144 0.77 -17.60 -22.36
N ARG A 145 -0.09 -16.89 -21.59
CA ARG A 145 -1.29 -17.50 -20.98
C ARG A 145 -2.30 -17.97 -22.01
N THR A 146 -2.58 -17.14 -23.02
CA THR A 146 -3.54 -17.48 -24.07
C THR A 146 -3.05 -18.68 -24.89
N VAL A 147 -1.76 -18.73 -25.22
CA VAL A 147 -1.14 -19.86 -25.93
C VAL A 147 -1.15 -21.14 -25.09
N ALA A 148 -0.93 -21.04 -23.78
CA ALA A 148 -0.97 -22.18 -22.87
C ALA A 148 -2.39 -22.75 -22.62
N GLY A 149 -3.44 -22.16 -23.20
CA GLY A 149 -4.83 -22.60 -23.00
C GLY A 149 -5.31 -22.43 -21.56
N ALA A 150 -4.69 -21.53 -20.79
CA ALA A 150 -5.08 -21.29 -19.40
C ALA A 150 -6.55 -20.82 -19.35
N PRO A 151 -7.36 -21.32 -18.39
CA PRO A 151 -8.75 -20.92 -18.29
C PRO A 151 -8.87 -19.40 -18.15
N PRO A 152 -9.97 -18.79 -18.66
CA PRO A 152 -10.23 -17.37 -18.49
C PRO A 152 -10.38 -17.07 -17.01
N ALA A 153 -9.29 -16.69 -16.35
CA ALA A 153 -9.36 -16.15 -15.02
C ALA A 153 -9.95 -14.76 -15.17
N VAL A 154 -11.11 -14.53 -14.55
CA VAL A 154 -11.57 -13.18 -14.22
C VAL A 154 -10.61 -12.63 -13.16
N GLU A 155 -9.36 -12.41 -13.55
CA GLU A 155 -8.37 -11.70 -12.79
C GLU A 155 -8.65 -10.22 -12.99
N SER A 156 -9.72 -9.73 -12.35
CA SER A 156 -9.66 -8.36 -11.88
C SER A 156 -8.66 -8.38 -10.74
N ARG A 157 -7.40 -8.03 -11.02
CA ARG A 157 -6.54 -7.51 -9.95
C ARG A 157 -7.23 -6.22 -9.53
N GLY A 158 -8.08 -6.34 -8.50
CA GLY A 158 -9.05 -5.34 -8.07
C GLY A 158 -8.48 -3.94 -7.87
N GLU A 159 -9.37 -2.97 -7.71
CA GLU A 159 -8.99 -1.57 -7.54
C GLU A 159 -7.95 -1.39 -6.42
N ARG A 160 -7.22 -0.26 -6.47
CA ARG A 160 -6.28 0.08 -5.41
C ARG A 160 -7.01 0.01 -4.05
N GLY A 161 -6.45 -0.78 -3.12
CA GLY A 161 -7.00 -0.94 -1.78
C GLY A 161 -8.02 -2.07 -1.63
N GLU A 162 -8.22 -2.91 -2.64
CA GLU A 162 -8.91 -4.19 -2.47
C GLU A 162 -7.99 -5.26 -1.88
N VAL A 163 -8.56 -6.11 -1.02
CA VAL A 163 -7.86 -7.26 -0.40
C VAL A 163 -8.13 -8.55 -1.16
N ARG A 164 -9.30 -8.64 -1.82
CA ARG A 164 -9.72 -9.85 -2.52
C ARG A 164 -8.74 -10.20 -3.65
N GLY A 165 -8.35 -11.47 -3.72
CA GLY A 165 -7.44 -11.98 -4.75
C GLY A 165 -5.97 -11.56 -4.60
N LYS A 166 -5.64 -10.77 -3.57
CA LYS A 166 -4.28 -10.23 -3.38
C LYS A 166 -3.33 -11.21 -2.70
N LEU A 167 -2.04 -11.07 -3.00
CA LEU A 167 -0.93 -11.66 -2.25
C LEU A 167 -0.50 -10.68 -1.16
N ALA A 168 -0.57 -11.09 0.10
CA ALA A 168 -0.12 -10.26 1.22
C ALA A 168 1.06 -10.90 1.96
N LEU A 169 1.97 -10.09 2.49
CA LEU A 169 3.03 -10.50 3.39
C LEU A 169 2.89 -9.78 4.73
N VAL A 170 2.99 -10.54 5.82
CA VAL A 170 2.95 -10.00 7.19
C VAL A 170 4.20 -10.44 7.93
N THR A 171 4.95 -9.48 8.48
CA THR A 171 6.09 -9.77 9.38
C THR A 171 5.65 -9.82 10.84
N GLY A 172 6.30 -10.63 11.67
CA GLY A 172 5.87 -10.86 13.06
C GLY A 172 4.49 -11.52 13.11
N ALA A 173 4.22 -12.43 12.17
CA ALA A 173 2.91 -13.00 11.93
C ALA A 173 2.53 -14.11 12.92
N GLY A 174 3.46 -14.63 13.73
CA GLY A 174 3.20 -15.74 14.65
C GLY A 174 2.33 -15.36 15.86
N ALA A 175 2.19 -14.07 16.18
CA ALA A 175 1.45 -13.65 17.35
C ALA A 175 0.79 -12.27 17.22
N GLY A 176 -0.08 -11.96 18.20
CA GLY A 176 -0.63 -10.62 18.43
C GLY A 176 -1.29 -10.00 17.19
N ILE A 177 -0.93 -8.75 16.90
CA ILE A 177 -1.50 -7.97 15.79
C ILE A 177 -1.15 -8.60 14.43
N GLY A 178 0.07 -9.13 14.26
CA GLY A 178 0.49 -9.77 13.02
C GLY A 178 -0.38 -10.98 12.67
N ARG A 179 -0.53 -11.90 13.63
CA ARG A 179 -1.43 -13.06 13.50
C ARG A 179 -2.86 -12.65 13.17
N ALA A 180 -3.42 -11.71 13.94
CA ALA A 180 -4.79 -11.26 13.73
C ALA A 180 -4.98 -10.57 12.37
N THR A 181 -3.99 -9.80 11.90
CA THR A 181 -4.01 -9.16 10.57
C THR A 181 -3.93 -10.19 9.45
N ALA A 182 -3.07 -11.21 9.56
CA ALA A 182 -2.99 -12.29 8.58
C ALA A 182 -4.34 -13.01 8.41
N VAL A 183 -4.98 -13.37 9.52
CA VAL A 183 -6.29 -14.04 9.52
C VAL A 183 -7.39 -13.11 8.99
N GLU A 184 -7.39 -11.82 9.34
CA GLU A 184 -8.39 -10.87 8.81
C GLU A 184 -8.20 -10.63 7.31
N LEU A 185 -6.97 -10.57 6.79
CA LEU A 185 -6.70 -10.47 5.35
C LEU A 185 -7.26 -11.70 4.61
N ALA A 186 -7.05 -12.90 5.15
CA ALA A 186 -7.60 -14.14 4.61
C ALA A 186 -9.14 -14.11 4.58
N ARG A 187 -9.79 -13.75 5.70
CA ARG A 187 -11.26 -13.58 5.79
C ARG A 187 -11.82 -12.57 4.80
N ARG A 188 -11.02 -11.60 4.37
CA ARG A 188 -11.38 -10.57 3.38
C ARG A 188 -11.13 -11.01 1.93
N GLY A 189 -10.72 -12.27 1.74
CA GLY A 189 -10.58 -12.91 0.45
C GLY A 189 -9.20 -12.73 -0.18
N ALA A 190 -8.16 -12.38 0.59
CA ALA A 190 -6.79 -12.45 0.10
C ALA A 190 -6.51 -13.86 -0.43
N ARG A 191 -5.87 -13.96 -1.60
CA ARG A 191 -5.61 -15.26 -2.25
C ARG A 191 -4.59 -16.07 -1.45
N LYS A 192 -3.51 -15.41 -1.05
CA LYS A 192 -2.39 -16.02 -0.33
C LYS A 192 -1.82 -15.05 0.70
N ILE A 193 -1.48 -15.57 1.87
CA ILE A 193 -0.77 -14.86 2.93
C ILE A 193 0.62 -15.49 3.11
N VAL A 194 1.66 -14.67 2.98
CA VAL A 194 3.02 -14.99 3.36
C VAL A 194 3.25 -14.55 4.80
N LEU A 195 3.60 -15.51 5.64
CA LEU A 195 3.79 -15.35 7.08
C LEU A 195 5.28 -15.39 7.36
N ALA A 196 5.83 -14.23 7.72
CA ALA A 196 7.23 -14.08 8.06
C ALA A 196 7.37 -13.88 9.57
N ASP A 197 8.09 -14.77 10.24
CA ASP A 197 8.36 -14.68 11.67
C ASP A 197 9.69 -15.36 12.00
N ARG A 198 10.31 -14.97 13.12
CA ARG A 198 11.51 -15.66 13.63
C ARG A 198 11.13 -16.98 14.28
N ASP A 199 9.94 -17.04 14.89
CA ASP A 199 9.36 -18.26 15.45
C ASP A 199 8.53 -18.98 14.37
N ARG A 200 9.14 -20.01 13.79
CA ARG A 200 8.52 -20.80 12.72
C ARG A 200 7.25 -21.51 13.20
N ALA A 201 7.27 -22.09 14.40
CA ALA A 201 6.14 -22.85 14.93
C ALA A 201 4.92 -21.96 15.15
N ALA A 202 5.11 -20.78 15.75
CA ALA A 202 4.03 -19.81 15.92
C ALA A 202 3.46 -19.30 14.58
N ALA A 203 4.31 -19.17 13.56
CA ALA A 203 3.86 -18.82 12.21
C ALA A 203 3.10 -19.96 11.52
N ASP A 204 3.49 -21.22 11.72
CA ASP A 204 2.75 -22.39 11.21
C ASP A 204 1.35 -22.50 11.85
N GLU A 205 1.21 -22.26 13.16
CA GLU A 205 -0.12 -22.18 13.80
C GLU A 205 -1.00 -21.08 13.20
N THR A 206 -0.39 -19.97 12.81
CA THR A 206 -1.10 -18.88 12.11
C THR A 206 -1.47 -19.29 10.69
N ALA A 207 -0.62 -20.06 10.00
CA ALA A 207 -0.90 -20.58 8.67
C ALA A 207 -2.14 -21.49 8.68
N ASP A 208 -2.32 -22.30 9.71
CA ASP A 208 -3.52 -23.14 9.85
C ASP A 208 -4.78 -22.30 10.03
N ALA A 209 -4.71 -21.23 10.84
CA ALA A 209 -5.82 -20.29 10.98
C ALA A 209 -6.15 -19.54 9.67
N VAL A 210 -5.12 -19.21 8.86
CA VAL A 210 -5.29 -18.61 7.53
C VAL A 210 -5.95 -19.59 6.55
N ARG A 211 -5.51 -20.84 6.53
CA ARG A 211 -6.09 -21.91 5.70
C ARG A 211 -7.54 -22.19 6.08
N ALA A 212 -7.85 -22.19 7.37
CA ALA A 212 -9.22 -22.31 7.89
C ALA A 212 -10.11 -21.12 7.47
N ALA A 213 -9.53 -19.97 7.11
CA ALA A 213 -10.21 -18.82 6.53
C ALA A 213 -10.24 -18.84 4.98
N CYS A 214 -9.95 -19.99 4.36
CA CYS A 214 -10.00 -20.25 2.91
C CYS A 214 -8.99 -19.45 2.06
N ALA A 215 -7.82 -19.11 2.61
CA ALA A 215 -6.71 -18.53 1.85
C ALA A 215 -5.49 -19.48 1.85
N GLU A 216 -4.66 -19.42 0.81
CA GLU A 216 -3.38 -20.11 0.83
C GLU A 216 -2.43 -19.47 1.85
N ALA A 217 -1.56 -20.27 2.47
CA ALA A 217 -0.58 -19.79 3.44
C ALA A 217 0.81 -20.35 3.15
N ALA A 218 1.82 -19.48 3.11
CA ALA A 218 3.23 -19.83 3.03
C ALA A 218 3.96 -19.25 4.24
N VAL A 219 4.89 -20.00 4.81
CA VAL A 219 5.59 -19.63 6.05
C VAL A 219 7.08 -19.58 5.80
N TYR A 220 7.70 -18.47 6.20
CA TYR A 220 9.14 -18.27 6.12
C TYR A 220 9.68 -17.88 7.50
N GLN A 221 10.74 -18.57 7.91
CA GLN A 221 11.47 -18.21 9.11
C GLN A 221 12.47 -17.11 8.76
N VAL A 222 12.32 -15.92 9.34
CA VAL A 222 13.19 -14.78 9.05
C VAL A 222 13.35 -13.89 10.28
N ASP A 223 14.58 -13.42 10.53
CA ASP A 223 14.82 -12.30 11.45
C ASP A 223 14.80 -11.00 10.65
N VAL A 224 13.82 -10.13 10.93
CA VAL A 224 13.68 -8.86 10.22
C VAL A 224 14.83 -7.88 10.48
N SER A 225 15.64 -8.10 11.53
CA SER A 225 16.82 -7.27 11.79
C SER A 225 17.99 -7.58 10.86
N ASP A 226 17.94 -8.69 10.13
CA ASP A 226 18.91 -9.07 9.11
C ASP A 226 18.44 -8.60 7.73
N GLU A 227 19.12 -7.58 7.18
CA GLU A 227 18.80 -7.05 5.85
C GLU A 227 19.04 -8.07 4.73
N ALA A 228 20.07 -8.91 4.83
CA ALA A 228 20.35 -9.93 3.82
C ALA A 228 19.23 -10.98 3.78
N ALA A 229 18.83 -11.48 4.96
CA ALA A 229 17.72 -12.43 5.07
C ALA A 229 16.39 -11.85 4.54
N MET A 230 16.15 -10.55 4.73
CA MET A 230 14.96 -9.88 4.16
C MET A 230 15.01 -9.77 2.63
N ASN A 231 16.20 -9.55 2.05
CA ASN A 231 16.38 -9.53 0.60
C ASN A 231 16.22 -10.93 -0.02
N ASP A 232 16.74 -11.96 0.64
CA ASP A 232 16.58 -13.36 0.24
C ASP A 232 15.11 -13.77 0.29
N LEU A 233 14.40 -13.41 1.37
CA LEU A 233 12.96 -13.62 1.49
C LEU A 233 12.21 -12.94 0.34
N ALA A 234 12.53 -11.69 0.02
CA ALA A 234 11.87 -10.99 -1.07
C ALA A 234 12.10 -11.67 -2.43
N THR A 235 13.30 -12.19 -2.67
CA THR A 235 13.62 -12.97 -3.87
C THR A 235 12.85 -14.29 -3.92
N GLN A 236 12.82 -15.03 -2.82
CA GLN A 236 12.13 -16.31 -2.73
C GLN A 236 10.62 -16.16 -2.92
N VAL A 237 9.99 -15.20 -2.22
CA VAL A 237 8.56 -14.90 -2.37
C VAL A 237 8.22 -14.51 -3.80
N ARG A 238 9.05 -13.66 -4.44
CA ARG A 238 8.84 -13.28 -5.84
C ARG A 238 8.85 -14.51 -6.76
N ASN A 239 9.82 -15.40 -6.60
CA ASN A 239 9.99 -16.56 -7.46
C ASN A 239 8.87 -17.61 -7.25
N GLU A 240 8.45 -17.85 -6.00
CA GLU A 240 7.49 -18.90 -5.67
C GLU A 240 6.02 -18.44 -5.73
N HIS A 241 5.77 -17.15 -5.51
CA HIS A 241 4.39 -16.63 -5.30
C HIS A 241 4.06 -15.40 -6.14
N GLY A 242 5.07 -14.73 -6.70
CA GLY A 242 4.96 -13.46 -7.40
C GLY A 242 5.20 -12.26 -6.48
N VAL A 243 5.01 -11.06 -7.03
CA VAL A 243 5.20 -9.80 -6.29
C VAL A 243 4.03 -9.58 -5.33
N VAL A 244 4.33 -9.19 -4.08
CA VAL A 244 3.33 -8.89 -3.06
C VAL A 244 2.49 -7.65 -3.42
N ASP A 245 1.20 -7.68 -3.11
CA ASP A 245 0.30 -6.53 -3.28
C ASP A 245 0.21 -5.71 -1.98
N ILE A 246 0.27 -6.39 -0.84
CA ILE A 246 0.12 -5.81 0.49
C ILE A 246 1.31 -6.26 1.35
N LEU A 247 2.12 -5.33 1.83
CA LEU A 247 3.14 -5.56 2.83
C LEU A 247 2.68 -5.00 4.18
N VAL A 248 2.72 -5.81 5.23
CA VAL A 248 2.49 -5.39 6.61
C VAL A 248 3.78 -5.59 7.40
N ASN A 249 4.55 -4.51 7.55
CA ASN A 249 5.69 -4.45 8.46
C ASN A 249 5.18 -4.33 9.89
N ASN A 250 4.97 -5.46 10.56
CA ASN A 250 4.41 -5.54 11.91
C ASN A 250 5.42 -6.02 12.96
N ALA A 251 6.43 -6.80 12.57
CA ALA A 251 7.45 -7.29 13.49
C ALA A 251 8.03 -6.17 14.37
N GLY A 252 8.17 -6.44 15.67
CA GLY A 252 8.68 -5.47 16.61
C GLY A 252 8.85 -6.05 18.02
N ILE A 253 9.81 -5.49 18.75
CA ILE A 253 10.05 -5.78 20.17
C ILE A 253 9.74 -4.57 21.04
N GLY A 254 9.24 -4.85 22.24
CA GLY A 254 8.97 -3.85 23.28
C GLY A 254 10.19 -3.64 24.17
N MET A 255 10.43 -2.40 24.58
CA MET A 255 11.45 -2.09 25.57
C MET A 255 11.01 -0.95 26.48
N ALA A 256 11.09 -1.19 27.78
CA ALA A 256 10.88 -0.22 28.83
C ALA A 256 12.19 0.02 29.58
N GLY A 257 12.45 1.27 29.91
CA GLY A 257 13.69 1.71 30.54
C GLY A 257 13.86 3.21 30.37
N ARG A 258 14.54 3.83 31.33
CA ARG A 258 15.10 5.17 31.18
C ARG A 258 16.30 5.10 30.24
N PHE A 259 16.70 6.26 29.73
CA PHE A 259 17.81 6.37 28.80
C PHE A 259 19.10 5.72 29.32
N LEU A 260 19.54 6.07 30.53
CA LEU A 260 20.79 5.56 31.13
C LEU A 260 20.72 4.09 31.56
N GLU A 261 19.53 3.51 31.65
CA GLU A 261 19.35 2.08 31.95
C GLU A 261 19.45 1.21 30.69
N THR A 262 19.34 1.84 29.51
CA THR A 262 19.30 1.15 28.21
C THR A 262 20.72 1.03 27.66
N SER A 263 21.29 -0.17 27.68
CA SER A 263 22.63 -0.46 27.13
C SER A 263 22.70 -0.27 25.62
N SER A 264 23.93 -0.14 25.07
CA SER A 264 24.15 -0.08 23.62
C SER A 264 23.58 -1.30 22.88
N ALA A 265 23.77 -2.51 23.42
CA ALA A 265 23.21 -3.73 22.83
C ALA A 265 21.67 -3.72 22.80
N ASN A 266 21.03 -3.14 23.84
CA ASN A 266 19.57 -2.96 23.84
C ASN A 266 19.14 -1.97 22.74
N TRP A 267 19.88 -0.89 22.53
CA TRP A 267 19.66 0.06 21.44
C TRP A 267 19.83 -0.57 20.07
N GLU A 268 20.91 -1.31 19.84
CA GLU A 268 21.17 -2.02 18.59
C GLU A 268 20.04 -3.01 18.27
N SER A 269 19.64 -3.82 19.26
CA SER A 269 18.57 -4.80 19.09
C SER A 269 17.22 -4.15 18.72
N ILE A 270 16.78 -3.14 19.48
CA ILE A 270 15.48 -2.51 19.21
C ILE A 270 15.47 -1.67 17.94
N MET A 271 16.57 -1.00 17.61
CA MET A 271 16.69 -0.25 16.36
C MET A 271 16.72 -1.19 15.16
N GLY A 272 17.48 -2.29 15.24
CA GLY A 272 17.56 -3.31 14.19
C GLY A 272 16.19 -3.91 13.87
N VAL A 273 15.44 -4.33 14.88
CA VAL A 273 14.11 -4.95 14.66
C VAL A 273 13.05 -3.90 14.29
N ASN A 274 12.86 -2.86 15.12
CA ASN A 274 11.70 -1.97 14.96
C ASN A 274 11.86 -0.94 13.84
N VAL A 275 13.10 -0.56 13.49
CA VAL A 275 13.38 0.43 12.45
C VAL A 275 14.02 -0.25 11.24
N GLY A 276 15.13 -0.96 11.45
CA GLY A 276 15.84 -1.70 10.40
C GLY A 276 14.90 -2.64 9.65
N GLY A 277 14.16 -3.49 10.35
CA GLY A 277 13.21 -4.41 9.71
C GLY A 277 12.11 -3.74 8.88
N VAL A 278 11.62 -2.56 9.30
CA VAL A 278 10.65 -1.79 8.52
C VAL A 278 11.29 -1.20 7.27
N ILE A 279 12.53 -0.70 7.38
CA ILE A 279 13.29 -0.16 6.24
C ILE A 279 13.57 -1.28 5.24
N SER A 280 14.16 -2.39 5.68
CA SER A 280 14.51 -3.52 4.83
C SER A 280 13.28 -4.10 4.13
N GLY A 281 12.18 -4.33 4.86
CA GLY A 281 10.92 -4.79 4.29
C GLY A 281 10.35 -3.80 3.26
N SER A 282 10.25 -2.52 3.61
CA SER A 282 9.72 -1.49 2.71
C SER A 282 10.58 -1.32 1.45
N ARG A 283 11.90 -1.40 1.57
CA ARG A 283 12.86 -1.30 0.45
C ARG A 283 12.73 -2.50 -0.47
N ALA A 284 12.87 -3.72 0.05
CA ALA A 284 12.94 -4.94 -0.75
C ALA A 284 11.63 -5.20 -1.52
N PHE A 285 10.49 -5.18 -0.82
CA PHE A 285 9.19 -5.42 -1.45
C PHE A 285 8.65 -4.19 -2.17
N GLY A 286 8.94 -2.98 -1.69
CA GLY A 286 8.59 -1.74 -2.38
C GLY A 286 9.24 -1.66 -3.75
N ALA A 287 10.54 -1.98 -3.86
CA ALA A 287 11.24 -2.03 -5.14
C ALA A 287 10.55 -2.97 -6.15
N GLN A 288 10.12 -4.16 -5.72
CA GLN A 288 9.38 -5.10 -6.56
C GLN A 288 7.99 -4.58 -6.95
N MET A 289 7.27 -3.89 -6.04
CA MET A 289 5.98 -3.26 -6.36
C MET A 289 6.14 -2.16 -7.42
N VAL A 290 7.20 -1.35 -7.30
CA VAL A 290 7.54 -0.28 -8.26
C VAL A 290 7.86 -0.89 -9.62
N GLU A 291 8.74 -1.91 -9.66
CA GLU A 291 9.09 -2.62 -10.88
C GLU A 291 7.89 -3.26 -11.57
N ARG A 292 6.97 -3.86 -10.80
CA ARG A 292 5.71 -4.39 -11.34
C ARG A 292 4.84 -3.29 -11.96
N GLY A 293 4.83 -2.07 -11.43
CA GLY A 293 4.07 -0.94 -12.00
C GLY A 293 2.54 -1.02 -11.83
N GLU A 294 2.05 -1.92 -10.97
CA GLU A 294 0.62 -2.11 -10.67
C GLU A 294 0.18 -1.44 -9.34
N GLY A 295 1.12 -0.73 -8.70
CA GLY A 295 0.99 -0.16 -7.36
C GLY A 295 1.06 -1.20 -6.24
N GLY A 296 0.60 -0.82 -5.06
CA GLY A 296 0.63 -1.68 -3.87
C GLY A 296 0.17 -0.98 -2.59
N THR A 297 0.31 -1.67 -1.47
CA THR A 297 0.02 -1.11 -0.14
C THR A 297 1.09 -1.55 0.85
N ILE A 298 1.65 -0.60 1.58
CA ILE A 298 2.60 -0.82 2.67
C ILE A 298 1.95 -0.29 3.96
N ILE A 299 1.83 -1.18 4.94
CA ILE A 299 1.38 -0.87 6.29
C ILE A 299 2.58 -1.00 7.23
N ASN A 300 2.94 0.08 7.89
CA ASN A 300 3.99 0.08 8.90
C ASN A 300 3.38 0.23 10.28
N VAL A 301 3.55 -0.78 11.14
CA VAL A 301 3.00 -0.77 12.49
C VAL A 301 3.94 -0.01 13.44
N ALA A 302 3.63 1.27 13.63
CA ALA A 302 4.24 2.15 14.61
C ALA A 302 3.59 1.92 16.00
N SER A 303 3.24 3.00 16.71
CA SER A 303 2.54 2.97 18.00
C SER A 303 2.07 4.39 18.36
N ALA A 304 1.11 4.53 19.27
CA ALA A 304 0.83 5.79 19.94
C ALA A 304 2.09 6.38 20.62
N ALA A 305 3.04 5.52 21.03
CA ALA A 305 4.34 5.93 21.57
C ALA A 305 5.18 6.77 20.58
N ALA A 306 4.84 6.78 19.29
CA ALA A 306 5.48 7.62 18.27
C ALA A 306 5.23 9.13 18.46
N PHE A 307 4.14 9.49 19.15
CA PHE A 307 3.77 10.89 19.40
C PHE A 307 3.37 11.18 20.85
N LEU A 308 3.33 10.14 21.69
CA LEU A 308 3.20 10.24 23.14
C LEU A 308 4.53 9.79 23.77
N PRO A 309 5.50 10.71 23.95
CA PRO A 309 6.78 10.36 24.57
C PRO A 309 6.58 9.88 26.01
N SER A 310 7.40 8.92 26.44
CA SER A 310 7.44 8.43 27.81
C SER A 310 8.88 8.30 28.29
N LYS A 311 9.18 8.85 29.48
CA LYS A 311 10.51 8.72 30.09
C LYS A 311 10.88 7.28 30.47
N SER A 312 9.89 6.38 30.53
CA SER A 312 10.09 4.95 30.84
C SER A 312 10.12 4.06 29.59
N MET A 313 10.04 4.63 28.39
CA MET A 313 10.08 3.89 27.11
C MET A 313 10.89 4.65 26.07
N VAL A 314 12.04 5.23 26.46
CA VAL A 314 12.80 6.16 25.60
C VAL A 314 13.17 5.49 24.27
N ALA A 315 13.80 4.31 24.31
CA ALA A 315 14.22 3.61 23.10
C ALA A 315 13.02 3.19 22.23
N TYR A 316 11.98 2.62 22.84
CA TYR A 316 10.79 2.20 22.11
C TYR A 316 10.06 3.39 21.45
N SER A 317 9.81 4.47 22.19
CA SER A 317 9.23 5.71 21.64
C SER A 317 10.06 6.27 20.49
N THR A 318 11.40 6.29 20.60
CA THR A 318 12.28 6.72 19.49
C THR A 318 12.07 5.86 18.26
N THR A 319 12.07 4.53 18.39
CA THR A 319 11.86 3.63 17.23
C THR A 319 10.50 3.85 16.57
N LYS A 320 9.44 4.01 17.35
CA LYS A 320 8.07 4.20 16.81
C LYS A 320 7.89 5.58 16.20
N ALA A 321 8.56 6.61 16.72
CA ALA A 321 8.63 7.93 16.09
C ALA A 321 9.38 7.89 14.75
N ALA A 322 10.49 7.15 14.67
CA ALA A 322 11.23 6.94 13.42
C ALA A 322 10.37 6.23 12.37
N VAL A 323 9.65 5.16 12.73
CA VAL A 323 8.73 4.46 11.82
C VAL A 323 7.59 5.36 11.33
N LEU A 324 7.04 6.22 12.20
CA LEU A 324 6.02 7.19 11.79
C LEU A 324 6.56 8.17 10.74
N ALA A 325 7.70 8.80 11.02
CA ALA A 325 8.32 9.75 10.10
C ALA A 325 8.70 9.07 8.77
N LEU A 326 9.33 7.89 8.84
CA LEU A 326 9.66 7.08 7.66
C LEU A 326 8.41 6.81 6.81
N SER A 327 7.30 6.43 7.43
CA SER A 327 6.07 6.10 6.71
C SER A 327 5.44 7.30 6.01
N GLU A 328 5.48 8.48 6.64
CA GLU A 328 5.02 9.73 6.02
C GLU A 328 5.91 10.12 4.83
N SER A 329 7.23 9.95 4.95
CA SER A 329 8.18 10.18 3.84
C SER A 329 7.99 9.17 2.70
N LEU A 330 7.90 7.87 2.99
CA LEU A 330 7.69 6.82 1.98
C LEU A 330 6.35 6.98 1.27
N ARG A 331 5.33 7.51 1.95
CA ARG A 331 4.05 7.83 1.30
C ARG A 331 4.22 8.86 0.20
N ALA A 332 5.04 9.89 0.43
CA ALA A 332 5.32 10.92 -0.57
C ALA A 332 6.21 10.35 -1.69
N ASP A 333 7.24 9.59 -1.32
CA ASP A 333 8.20 8.99 -2.26
C ASP A 333 7.52 8.02 -3.24
N PHE A 334 6.71 7.09 -2.73
CA PHE A 334 6.00 6.13 -3.57
C PHE A 334 4.66 6.65 -4.14
N ALA A 335 4.33 7.92 -3.92
CA ALA A 335 3.06 8.48 -4.37
C ALA A 335 2.87 8.24 -5.87
N ASP A 336 3.90 8.50 -6.69
CA ASP A 336 3.87 8.39 -8.15
C ASP A 336 3.86 6.95 -8.68
N GLU A 337 4.28 5.99 -7.85
CA GLU A 337 4.23 4.56 -8.16
C GLU A 337 2.92 3.91 -7.75
N GLY A 338 2.04 4.69 -7.15
CA GLY A 338 0.73 4.23 -6.78
C GLY A 338 0.72 3.21 -5.65
N ILE A 339 1.76 3.25 -4.81
CA ILE A 339 1.85 2.47 -3.59
C ILE A 339 1.37 3.37 -2.44
N SER A 340 0.36 2.92 -1.70
CA SER A 340 -0.08 3.62 -0.49
C SER A 340 0.81 3.21 0.69
N VAL A 341 1.22 4.17 1.51
CA VAL A 341 1.90 3.90 2.78
C VAL A 341 1.07 4.46 3.92
N THR A 342 0.82 3.61 4.93
CA THR A 342 0.07 3.98 6.15
C THR A 342 0.90 3.65 7.39
N ALA A 343 1.12 4.65 8.25
CA ALA A 343 1.60 4.44 9.61
C ALA A 343 0.42 4.05 10.51
N VAL A 344 0.41 2.82 11.01
CA VAL A 344 -0.60 2.38 11.98
C VAL A 344 -0.07 2.61 13.38
N CYS A 345 -0.85 3.33 14.20
CA CYS A 345 -0.46 3.71 15.55
C CYS A 345 -1.45 3.10 16.56
N PRO A 346 -1.22 1.85 17.00
CA PRO A 346 -2.01 1.26 18.08
C PRO A 346 -1.69 1.90 19.43
N GLY A 347 -2.70 1.98 20.30
CA GLY A 347 -2.51 2.27 21.72
C GLY A 347 -2.12 1.01 22.49
N PHE A 348 -2.70 0.83 23.68
CA PHE A 348 -2.48 -0.39 24.46
C PHE A 348 -3.31 -1.55 23.88
N VAL A 349 -2.65 -2.46 23.18
CA VAL A 349 -3.31 -3.65 22.58
C VAL A 349 -2.84 -4.90 23.31
N ASN A 350 -3.80 -5.70 23.80
CA ASN A 350 -3.52 -6.94 24.51
C ASN A 350 -2.86 -7.97 23.59
N THR A 351 -1.53 -8.03 23.62
CA THR A 351 -0.68 -8.87 22.76
C THR A 351 0.48 -9.43 23.56
N ASN A 352 1.18 -10.41 22.98
CA ASN A 352 2.37 -11.02 23.59
C ASN A 352 3.54 -10.02 23.78
N ILE A 353 3.48 -8.80 23.24
CA ILE A 353 4.53 -7.79 23.43
C ILE A 353 4.68 -7.42 24.91
N ALA A 354 3.57 -7.37 25.66
CA ALA A 354 3.61 -7.07 27.10
C ALA A 354 4.35 -8.18 27.88
N LYS A 355 4.26 -9.42 27.42
CA LYS A 355 4.91 -10.60 28.03
C LYS A 355 6.39 -10.74 27.65
N SER A 356 6.81 -10.15 26.54
CA SER A 356 8.18 -10.25 25.98
C SER A 356 8.99 -8.96 26.09
N THR A 357 8.39 -7.86 26.58
CA THR A 357 9.07 -6.56 26.71
C THR A 357 10.31 -6.68 27.59
N ILE A 358 11.43 -6.12 27.12
CA ILE A 358 12.67 -6.01 27.90
C ILE A 358 12.54 -4.80 28.84
N TYR A 359 12.76 -5.02 30.14
CA TYR A 359 12.80 -3.94 31.13
C TYR A 359 14.24 -3.65 31.51
N ALA A 360 14.85 -2.68 30.82
CA ALA A 360 16.25 -2.31 31.00
C ALA A 360 16.52 -1.79 32.43
N GLY A 361 17.67 -2.16 33.00
CA GLY A 361 18.04 -1.81 34.37
C GLY A 361 17.34 -2.62 35.47
N MET A 362 16.53 -3.63 35.12
CA MET A 362 15.86 -4.52 36.09
C MET A 362 16.43 -5.95 36.02
N SER A 363 16.51 -6.60 37.19
CA SER A 363 16.83 -8.04 37.31
C SER A 363 15.74 -8.91 36.68
N ALA A 364 16.05 -10.15 36.31
CA ALA A 364 15.11 -11.06 35.65
C ALA A 364 13.76 -11.21 36.39
N GLU A 365 13.80 -11.37 37.72
CA GLU A 365 12.61 -11.48 38.56
C GLU A 365 11.77 -10.19 38.54
N GLN A 366 12.41 -9.03 38.57
CA GLN A 366 11.72 -7.74 38.46
C GLN A 366 11.08 -7.56 37.07
N GLN A 367 11.74 -8.01 36.00
CA GLN A 367 11.17 -7.97 34.65
C GLN A 367 9.92 -8.84 34.57
N GLU A 368 9.95 -10.05 35.13
CA GLU A 368 8.81 -10.96 35.13
C GLU A 368 7.61 -10.36 35.87
N ARG A 369 7.84 -9.78 37.06
CA ARG A 369 6.80 -9.05 37.81
C ARG A 369 6.23 -7.87 37.01
N ALA A 370 7.09 -7.10 36.34
CA ALA A 370 6.68 -5.96 35.53
C ALA A 370 5.85 -6.38 34.30
N ARG A 371 6.26 -7.46 33.61
CA ARG A 371 5.52 -8.08 32.51
C ARG A 371 4.15 -8.56 32.95
N GLY A 372 4.06 -9.23 34.11
CA GLY A 372 2.79 -9.68 34.68
C GLY A 372 1.82 -8.52 34.98
N LYS A 373 2.32 -7.42 35.56
CA LYS A 373 1.52 -6.21 35.77
C LYS A 373 1.05 -5.56 34.47
N ALA A 374 1.94 -5.44 33.49
CA ALA A 374 1.62 -4.86 32.18
C ALA A 374 0.57 -5.71 31.45
N ASP A 375 0.72 -7.03 31.43
CA ASP A 375 -0.23 -7.97 30.85
C ASP A 375 -1.62 -7.87 31.52
N ALA A 376 -1.67 -7.79 32.86
CA ALA A 376 -2.93 -7.57 33.59
C ALA A 376 -3.60 -6.24 33.21
N ALA A 377 -2.82 -5.15 33.11
CA ALA A 377 -3.33 -3.84 32.71
C ALA A 377 -3.89 -3.86 31.27
N TYR A 378 -3.20 -4.53 30.34
CA TYR A 378 -3.61 -4.64 28.94
C TYR A 378 -4.87 -5.49 28.80
N ARG A 379 -4.98 -6.60 29.55
CA ARG A 379 -6.20 -7.41 29.63
C ARG A 379 -7.38 -6.61 30.18
N ARG A 380 -7.17 -5.82 31.23
CA ARG A 380 -8.22 -4.94 31.80
C ARG A 380 -8.72 -3.90 30.81
N ARG A 381 -7.84 -3.38 29.94
CA ARG A 381 -8.20 -2.43 28.88
C ARG A 381 -9.07 -3.06 27.77
N ASN A 382 -8.98 -4.39 27.60
CA ASN A 382 -9.75 -5.24 26.69
C ASN A 382 -9.77 -4.76 25.23
N PHE A 383 -8.70 -4.13 24.75
CA PHE A 383 -8.56 -3.78 23.33
C PHE A 383 -7.79 -4.89 22.62
N THR A 384 -8.45 -5.56 21.67
CA THR A 384 -7.96 -6.83 21.12
C THR A 384 -7.12 -6.65 19.84
N PRO A 385 -6.23 -7.62 19.54
CA PRO A 385 -5.51 -7.65 18.27
C PRO A 385 -6.43 -7.68 17.06
N GLU A 386 -7.59 -8.35 17.15
CA GLU A 386 -8.57 -8.47 16.06
C GLU A 386 -9.23 -7.13 15.73
N ALA A 387 -9.49 -6.28 16.74
CA ALA A 387 -9.98 -4.93 16.51
C ALA A 387 -8.95 -4.08 15.75
N THR A 388 -7.67 -4.25 16.09
CA THR A 388 -6.53 -3.60 15.40
C THR A 388 -6.41 -4.12 13.96
N ALA A 389 -6.49 -5.43 13.76
CA ALA A 389 -6.44 -6.09 12.45
C ALA A 389 -7.56 -5.59 11.52
N LYS A 390 -8.80 -5.52 12.00
CA LYS A 390 -9.93 -4.97 11.23
C LYS A 390 -9.67 -3.53 10.78
N ALA A 391 -9.05 -2.71 11.63
CA ALA A 391 -8.68 -1.34 11.29
C ALA A 391 -7.55 -1.29 10.25
N ILE A 392 -6.52 -2.14 10.38
CA ILE A 392 -5.43 -2.29 9.41
C ILE A 392 -5.99 -2.68 8.04
N VAL A 393 -6.84 -3.70 7.99
CA VAL A 393 -7.40 -4.19 6.72
C VAL A 393 -8.37 -3.18 6.10
N LYS A 394 -9.10 -2.40 6.90
CA LYS A 394 -9.85 -1.24 6.40
C LYS A 394 -8.93 -0.17 5.81
N ALA A 395 -7.77 0.05 6.43
CA ALA A 395 -6.79 1.04 5.96
C ALA A 395 -6.11 0.64 4.66
N VAL A 396 -6.04 -0.66 4.31
CA VAL A 396 -5.65 -1.08 2.95
C VAL A 396 -6.54 -0.41 1.90
N LYS A 397 -7.86 -0.33 2.17
CA LYS A 397 -8.82 0.32 1.28
C LYS A 397 -8.74 1.84 1.30
N THR A 398 -8.70 2.44 2.47
CA THR A 398 -8.82 3.91 2.60
C THR A 398 -7.48 4.65 2.47
N GLY A 399 -6.36 3.96 2.69
CA GLY A 399 -5.00 4.47 2.58
C GLY A 399 -4.71 5.78 3.32
N PRO A 400 -5.07 5.96 4.60
CA PRO A 400 -4.73 7.18 5.34
C PRO A 400 -3.22 7.28 5.57
N ALA A 401 -2.66 8.49 5.71
CA ALA A 401 -1.23 8.62 6.00
C ALA A 401 -0.88 8.07 7.40
N VAL A 402 -1.71 8.38 8.39
CA VAL A 402 -1.56 7.94 9.78
C VAL A 402 -2.90 7.41 10.29
N LEU A 403 -2.87 6.25 10.94
CA LEU A 403 -4.04 5.57 11.50
C LEU A 403 -3.89 5.37 13.01
N PRO A 404 -4.34 6.32 13.85
CA PRO A 404 -4.51 6.11 15.28
C PRO A 404 -5.73 5.24 15.56
N ILE A 405 -5.55 4.07 16.21
CA ILE A 405 -6.61 3.08 16.37
C ILE A 405 -7.38 3.25 17.68
N ALA A 406 -6.69 3.24 18.82
CA ALA A 406 -7.34 3.33 20.12
C ALA A 406 -7.78 4.77 20.45
N ALA A 407 -8.76 4.94 21.34
CA ALA A 407 -9.26 6.26 21.73
C ALA A 407 -8.14 7.16 22.27
N GLU A 408 -7.30 6.62 23.15
CA GLU A 408 -6.12 7.31 23.69
C GLU A 408 -5.11 7.67 22.60
N SER A 409 -4.96 6.83 21.58
CA SER A 409 -4.08 7.10 20.44
C SER A 409 -4.61 8.25 19.58
N ARG A 410 -5.94 8.32 19.38
CA ARG A 410 -6.58 9.41 18.63
C ARG A 410 -6.50 10.73 19.39
N ILE A 411 -6.82 10.71 20.68
CA ILE A 411 -6.73 11.89 21.57
C ILE A 411 -5.28 12.35 21.63
N GLY A 412 -4.32 11.44 21.85
CA GLY A 412 -2.90 11.76 21.89
C GLY A 412 -2.38 12.37 20.58
N TYR A 413 -2.84 11.84 19.44
CA TYR A 413 -2.48 12.38 18.12
C TYR A 413 -3.03 13.79 17.92
N ALA A 414 -4.27 14.05 18.34
CA ALA A 414 -4.85 15.39 18.32
C ALA A 414 -4.12 16.35 19.28
N MET A 415 -3.81 15.89 20.49
CA MET A 415 -3.10 16.68 21.51
C MET A 415 -1.69 17.07 21.08
N ARG A 416 -0.98 16.21 20.32
CA ARG A 416 0.30 16.57 19.71
C ARG A 416 0.20 17.81 18.81
N ARG A 417 -0.97 18.06 18.20
CA ARG A 417 -1.21 19.23 17.34
C ARG A 417 -1.74 20.44 18.11
N ILE A 418 -2.58 20.21 19.12
CA ILE A 418 -3.27 21.28 19.86
C ILE A 418 -2.43 21.82 21.01
N SER A 419 -1.80 20.95 21.81
CA SER A 419 -1.00 21.35 22.97
C SER A 419 0.21 20.44 23.15
N PRO A 420 1.29 20.67 22.37
CA PRO A 420 2.55 19.95 22.53
C PRO A 420 3.12 20.06 23.95
N GLY A 421 2.89 21.18 24.64
CA GLY A 421 3.33 21.40 26.02
C GLY A 421 2.68 20.42 27.02
N ALA A 422 1.38 20.18 26.90
CA ALA A 422 0.67 19.23 27.76
C ALA A 422 1.19 17.79 27.56
N VAL A 423 1.43 17.39 26.30
CA VAL A 423 2.01 16.08 25.98
C VAL A 423 3.39 15.91 26.63
N ARG A 424 4.24 16.95 26.60
CA ARG A 424 5.56 16.93 27.25
C ARG A 424 5.47 16.89 28.77
N LEU A 425 4.45 17.49 29.37
CA LEU A 425 4.22 17.43 30.81
C LEU A 425 3.88 16.00 31.24
N PHE A 426 2.92 15.34 30.56
CA PHE A 426 2.57 13.95 30.86
C PHE A 426 3.73 12.97 30.66
N ALA A 427 4.61 13.24 29.69
CA ALA A 427 5.81 12.44 29.44
C ALA A 427 6.78 12.40 30.64
N ARG A 428 6.68 13.35 31.58
CA ARG A 428 7.50 13.39 32.80
C ARG A 428 6.99 12.46 33.90
N LEU A 429 5.82 11.86 33.79
CA LEU A 429 5.29 10.89 34.77
C LEU A 429 5.98 9.53 34.63
N ASP A 430 6.32 8.85 35.74
CA ASP A 430 6.92 7.50 35.69
C ASP A 430 5.85 6.43 35.81
N ILE A 431 5.49 5.82 34.69
CA ILE A 431 4.47 4.77 34.64
C ILE A 431 4.99 3.45 35.25
N ARG A 432 6.28 3.35 35.61
CA ARG A 432 6.83 2.17 36.31
C ARG A 432 6.63 2.22 37.82
N GLN A 433 6.36 3.39 38.39
CA GLN A 433 6.22 3.60 39.84
C GLN A 433 4.78 3.67 40.33
N THR A 434 3.82 3.79 39.42
CA THR A 434 2.38 3.57 39.63
C THR A 434 2.01 2.15 39.21
#